data_AF-A0A5J5FZE7-F1
#
_entry.id   AF-A0A5J5FZE7-F1
#
_cell.length_a   1.000
_cell.length_b   1.000
_cell.length_c   1.000
_cell.angle_alpha   90.00
_cell.angle_beta   90.00
_cell.angle_gamma   90.00
#
_symmetry.space_group_name_H-M   'P 1'
#
loop_
_entity.id
_entity.type
_entity.pdbx_description
1 polymer ?
#
loop_
_entity_poly.entity_id
_entity_poly.type
_entity_poly.pdbx_seq_one_letter_code
_entity_poly.pdbx_strand_id
1 'polypeptide(L)'
;MPDVSSIRLQQQGTQWVAQPPDCASLLQPQRDWRDNDRWRIAFGCATYTNLAVSLARPQDLAAPQPYRAMQADAAGLAVKRYRDNQVEPLRETHSTKKVSE
;
A
#
# COMPACT_ATOMS: atom_id res chain seq x y z
N MET A 1 -13.52 -12.52 -2.61
CA MET A 1 -12.33 -12.31 -1.75
C MET A 1 -11.39 -13.48 -1.99
N PRO A 2 -10.07 -13.30 -2.14
CA PRO A 2 -9.16 -14.40 -2.44
C PRO A 2 -9.17 -15.42 -1.30
N ASP A 3 -9.15 -16.71 -1.64
CA ASP A 3 -9.07 -17.77 -0.64
C ASP A 3 -7.61 -18.13 -0.30
N VAL A 4 -7.43 -19.14 0.55
CA VAL A 4 -6.12 -19.58 1.07
C VAL A 4 -5.17 -20.07 -0.03
N SER A 5 -5.66 -20.36 -1.25
CA SER A 5 -4.86 -20.78 -2.41
C SER A 5 -4.26 -19.63 -3.21
N SER A 6 -4.49 -18.37 -2.80
CA SER A 6 -4.07 -17.18 -3.53
C SER A 6 -2.56 -16.94 -3.57
N ILE A 7 -1.78 -17.52 -2.65
CA ILE A 7 -0.32 -17.48 -2.69
C ILE A 7 0.21 -18.86 -3.07
N ARG A 8 1.00 -18.92 -4.14
CA ARG A 8 1.63 -20.17 -4.60
C ARG A 8 3.09 -20.20 -4.16
N LEU A 9 3.48 -21.24 -3.43
CA LEU A 9 4.87 -21.49 -3.10
C LEU A 9 5.50 -22.40 -4.16
N GLN A 10 6.61 -21.99 -4.74
CA GLN A 10 7.35 -22.72 -5.77
C GLN A 10 8.82 -22.75 -5.42
N GLN A 11 9.51 -23.81 -5.80
CA GLN A 11 10.95 -23.91 -5.64
C GLN A 11 11.65 -23.54 -6.96
N GLN A 12 12.48 -22.51 -6.92
CA GLN A 12 13.32 -22.08 -8.05
C GLN A 12 14.77 -22.43 -7.73
N GLY A 13 15.22 -23.60 -8.21
CA GLY A 13 16.52 -24.17 -7.85
C GLY A 13 16.57 -24.57 -6.37
N THR A 14 17.44 -23.92 -5.60
CA THR A 14 17.57 -24.14 -4.14
C THR A 14 16.76 -23.15 -3.30
N GLN A 15 16.10 -22.17 -3.92
CA GLN A 15 15.36 -21.12 -3.22
C GLN A 15 13.86 -21.33 -3.31
N TRP A 16 13.16 -21.01 -2.23
CA TRP A 16 11.70 -20.93 -2.22
C TRP A 16 11.25 -19.54 -2.65
N VAL A 17 10.26 -19.50 -3.54
CA VAL A 17 9.63 -18.28 -4.04
C VAL A 17 8.13 -18.40 -3.82
N ALA A 18 7.54 -17.44 -3.11
CA ALA A 18 6.10 -17.34 -3.00
C ALA A 18 5.58 -16.27 -3.97
N GLN A 19 4.60 -16.65 -4.78
CA GLN A 19 3.98 -15.81 -5.78
C GLN A 19 2.61 -15.35 -5.24
N PRO A 20 2.41 -14.03 -5.03
CA PRO A 20 1.11 -13.48 -4.66
C PRO A 20 0.10 -13.59 -5.82
N PRO A 21 -1.20 -13.39 -5.57
CA PRO A 21 -2.18 -13.31 -6.66
C PRO A 21 -1.88 -12.09 -7.53
N ASP A 22 -2.29 -12.15 -8.80
CA ASP A 22 -2.24 -11.00 -9.70
C ASP A 22 -3.04 -9.84 -9.12
N CYS A 23 -2.41 -8.67 -8.93
CA CYS A 23 -3.07 -7.50 -8.37
C CYS A 23 -4.21 -6.97 -9.24
N ALA A 24 -4.19 -7.22 -10.57
CA ALA A 24 -5.32 -6.87 -11.43
C ALA A 24 -6.59 -7.66 -11.06
N SER A 25 -6.44 -8.90 -10.58
CA SER A 25 -7.56 -9.73 -10.11
C SER A 25 -8.19 -9.20 -8.81
N LEU A 26 -7.49 -8.31 -8.08
CA LEU A 26 -7.96 -7.69 -6.85
C LEU A 26 -8.61 -6.32 -7.07
N LEU A 27 -8.70 -5.85 -8.32
CA LEU A 27 -9.35 -4.59 -8.64
C LEU A 27 -10.85 -4.69 -8.34
N GLN A 28 -11.36 -3.72 -7.59
CA GLN A 28 -12.79 -3.62 -7.32
C GLN A 28 -13.60 -3.57 -8.63
N PRO A 29 -14.72 -4.29 -8.74
CA PRO A 29 -15.60 -4.18 -9.89
C PRO A 29 -16.13 -2.75 -9.99
N GLN A 30 -16.39 -2.29 -11.22
CA GLN A 30 -17.12 -1.04 -11.40
C GLN A 30 -18.56 -1.22 -10.93
N ARG A 31 -19.06 -0.26 -10.14
CA ARG A 31 -20.43 -0.33 -9.64
C ARG A 31 -21.41 0.30 -10.61
N ASP A 32 -21.01 1.35 -11.30
CA ASP A 32 -21.81 2.00 -12.35
C ASP A 32 -20.92 2.76 -13.35
N TRP A 33 -21.56 3.40 -14.33
CA TRP A 33 -20.90 4.15 -15.41
C TRP A 33 -20.05 5.34 -14.93
N ARG A 34 -20.29 5.86 -13.71
CA ARG A 34 -19.56 6.99 -13.13
C ARG A 34 -18.19 6.57 -12.60
N ASP A 35 -17.94 5.28 -12.45
CA ASP A 35 -16.64 4.73 -12.05
C ASP A 35 -15.66 4.58 -13.24
N ASN A 36 -16.04 4.97 -14.47
CA ASN A 36 -15.18 4.86 -15.66
C ASN A 36 -13.87 5.64 -15.56
N ASP A 37 -13.92 6.86 -15.03
CA ASP A 37 -12.73 7.72 -14.91
C ASP A 37 -12.08 7.64 -13.52
N ARG A 38 -12.57 6.76 -12.65
CA ARG A 38 -12.05 6.62 -11.28
C ARG A 38 -10.91 5.62 -11.22
N TRP A 39 -9.85 6.03 -10.52
CA TRP A 39 -8.74 5.16 -10.17
C TRP A 39 -9.26 3.98 -9.35
N ARG A 40 -9.07 2.77 -9.85
CA ARG A 40 -9.46 1.53 -9.16
C ARG A 40 -8.32 1.10 -8.24
N ILE A 41 -8.68 0.69 -7.03
CA ILE A 41 -7.71 0.26 -6.01
C ILE A 41 -7.78 -1.27 -5.91
N ALA A 42 -6.63 -1.92 -6.07
CA ALA A 42 -6.43 -3.35 -5.84
C ALA A 42 -6.28 -3.62 -4.32
N PHE A 43 -7.42 -3.69 -3.62
CA PHE A 43 -7.41 -3.89 -2.17
C PHE A 43 -6.71 -5.21 -1.81
N GLY A 44 -5.71 -5.13 -0.94
CA GLY A 44 -4.93 -6.27 -0.47
C GLY A 44 -3.69 -6.62 -1.30
N CYS A 45 -3.45 -5.99 -2.46
CA CYS A 45 -2.26 -6.27 -3.29
C CYS A 45 -0.94 -6.14 -2.50
N ALA A 46 -0.78 -5.05 -1.74
CA ALA A 46 0.38 -4.85 -0.87
C ALA A 46 0.45 -5.92 0.24
N THR A 47 -0.69 -6.24 0.85
CA THR A 47 -0.79 -7.25 1.92
C THR A 47 -0.35 -8.63 1.43
N TYR A 48 -0.89 -9.11 0.30
CA TYR A 48 -0.53 -10.42 -0.25
C TYR A 48 0.91 -10.47 -0.72
N THR A 49 1.43 -9.38 -1.30
CA THR A 49 2.83 -9.28 -1.69
C THR A 49 3.75 -9.38 -0.48
N ASN A 50 3.47 -8.63 0.58
CA ASN A 50 4.26 -8.69 1.82
C ASN A 50 4.21 -10.07 2.48
N LEU A 51 3.03 -10.70 2.47
CA LEU A 51 2.87 -12.07 2.99
C LEU A 51 3.66 -13.08 2.16
N ALA A 52 3.63 -12.98 0.83
CA ALA A 52 4.41 -13.84 -0.06
C ALA A 52 5.92 -13.72 0.23
N VAL A 53 6.43 -12.49 0.42
CA VAL A 53 7.84 -12.27 0.82
C VAL A 53 8.15 -12.97 2.15
N SER A 54 7.26 -12.88 3.13
CA SER A 54 7.42 -13.55 4.44
C SER A 54 7.40 -15.08 4.33
N LEU A 55 6.57 -15.62 3.43
CA LEU A 55 6.48 -17.07 3.19
C LEU A 55 7.71 -17.63 2.46
N ALA A 56 8.34 -16.85 1.59
CA ALA A 56 9.57 -17.24 0.90
C ALA A 56 10.76 -17.41 1.88
N ARG A 57 10.68 -16.77 3.05
CA ARG A 57 11.68 -16.82 4.12
C ARG A 57 11.00 -17.11 5.46
N PRO A 58 10.72 -18.39 5.79
CA PRO A 58 9.91 -18.76 6.95
C PRO A 58 10.39 -18.17 8.29
N GLN A 59 11.68 -17.90 8.43
CA GLN A 59 12.25 -17.21 9.59
C GLN A 59 11.65 -15.83 9.84
N ASP A 60 11.19 -15.13 8.80
CA ASP A 60 10.58 -13.81 8.90
C ASP A 60 9.19 -13.88 9.57
N LEU A 61 8.54 -15.05 9.65
CA LEU A 61 7.29 -15.27 10.40
C LEU A 61 7.52 -15.51 11.90
N ALA A 62 8.63 -16.15 12.26
CA ALA A 62 8.95 -16.49 13.65
C ALA A 62 9.77 -15.38 14.35
N ALA A 63 10.67 -14.74 13.60
CA ALA A 63 11.57 -13.70 14.07
C ALA A 63 11.62 -12.56 13.02
N PRO A 64 10.54 -11.77 12.90
CA PRO A 64 10.47 -10.70 11.92
C PRO A 64 11.61 -9.70 12.13
N GLN A 65 12.20 -9.25 11.03
CA GLN A 65 13.20 -8.19 11.07
C GLN A 65 12.54 -6.90 11.59
N PRO A 66 13.24 -6.11 12.42
CA PRO A 66 12.73 -4.82 12.85
C PRO A 66 12.41 -3.95 11.63
N TYR A 67 11.14 -3.62 11.45
CA TYR A 67 10.72 -2.72 10.40
C TYR A 67 11.30 -1.33 10.68
N ARG A 68 12.22 -0.87 9.82
CA ARG A 68 12.71 0.51 9.83
C ARG A 68 11.63 1.42 9.24
N ALA A 69 10.51 1.53 9.96
CA ALA A 69 9.47 2.50 9.63
C ALA A 69 10.10 3.90 9.50
N MET A 70 9.40 4.78 8.80
CA MET A 70 9.73 6.20 8.80
C MET A 70 9.86 6.68 10.25
N GLN A 71 10.98 7.32 10.59
CA GLN A 71 11.27 7.74 11.96
C GLN A 71 10.14 8.65 12.46
N ALA A 72 9.64 8.38 13.67
CA ALA A 72 8.58 9.17 14.30
C ALA A 72 8.94 10.66 14.38
N ASP A 73 10.24 10.96 14.45
CA ASP A 73 10.79 12.31 14.43
C ASP A 73 10.40 13.10 13.19
N ALA A 74 10.30 12.47 12.01
CA ALA A 74 9.86 13.14 10.80
C ALA A 74 8.40 13.62 10.90
N ALA A 75 7.52 12.80 11.47
CA ALA A 75 6.13 13.17 11.73
C ALA A 75 6.04 14.25 12.84
N GLY A 76 6.84 14.11 13.91
CA GLY A 76 6.91 15.09 14.98
C GLY A 76 7.41 16.46 14.49
N LEU A 77 8.42 16.48 13.64
CA LEU A 77 8.95 17.70 13.00
C LEU A 77 7.94 18.35 12.07
N ALA A 78 7.13 17.57 11.34
CA ALA A 78 6.06 18.12 10.51
C ALA A 78 5.00 18.86 11.35
N VAL A 79 4.58 18.28 12.48
CA VAL A 79 3.65 18.93 13.42
C VAL A 79 4.27 20.17 14.04
N LYS A 80 5.55 20.12 14.44
CA LYS A 80 6.26 21.27 15.00
C LYS A 80 6.33 22.43 14.01
N ARG A 81 6.74 22.17 12.76
CA ARG A 81 6.78 23.19 11.69
C ARG A 81 5.41 23.84 11.47
N TYR A 82 4.34 23.05 11.52
CA TYR A 82 2.98 23.58 11.45
C TYR A 82 2.66 24.55 12.60
N ARG A 83 2.98 24.15 13.84
CA ARG A 83 2.77 24.99 15.04
C ARG A 83 3.60 26.27 15.01
N ASP A 84 4.83 26.19 14.51
CA ASP A 84 5.77 27.30 14.45
C ASP A 84 5.55 28.19 13.19
N ASN A 85 4.47 27.97 12.42
CA ASN A 85 4.19 28.64 11.14
C ASN A 85 5.34 28.54 10.11
N GLN A 86 6.16 27.50 10.20
CA GLN A 86 7.21 27.16 9.23
C GLN A 86 6.68 26.21 8.15
N VAL A 87 5.56 26.56 7.54
CA VAL A 87 4.89 25.75 6.51
C VAL A 87 5.19 26.27 5.11
N GLU A 88 5.48 25.35 4.19
CA GLU A 88 5.52 25.67 2.77
C GLU A 88 4.09 26.00 2.33
N PRO A 89 3.83 27.13 1.66
CA PRO A 89 2.50 27.44 1.15
C PRO A 89 2.05 26.37 0.16
N LEU A 90 0.78 25.96 0.28
CA LEU A 90 0.19 25.01 -0.66
C LEU A 90 0.25 25.58 -2.06
N ARG A 91 0.60 24.74 -3.04
CA ARG A 91 0.49 25.13 -4.45
C ARG A 91 -0.96 25.41 -4.79
N GLU A 92 -1.18 26.45 -5.58
CA GLU A 92 -2.48 26.73 -6.21
C GLU A 92 -2.93 25.47 -6.96
N THR A 93 -4.04 24.87 -6.52
CA THR A 93 -4.67 23.74 -7.20
C THR A 93 -6.16 24.00 -7.34
N HIS A 94 -6.77 23.47 -8.39
CA HIS A 94 -8.22 23.60 -8.62
C HIS A 94 -9.05 22.70 -7.68
N SER A 95 -8.43 21.83 -6.89
CA SER A 95 -9.09 20.81 -6.07
C SER A 95 -9.80 21.35 -4.82
N THR A 96 -9.49 22.59 -4.40
CA THR A 96 -10.01 23.19 -3.16
C THR A 96 -10.84 24.45 -3.41
N LYS A 97 -11.12 24.80 -4.68
CA LYS A 97 -11.97 25.95 -4.98
C LYS A 97 -13.39 25.64 -4.54
N LYS A 98 -13.90 26.46 -3.61
CA LYS A 98 -15.33 26.50 -3.30
C LYS A 98 -16.06 26.84 -4.59
N VAL A 99 -16.93 25.96 -5.07
CA VAL A 99 -17.88 26.33 -6.14
C VAL A 99 -18.78 27.39 -5.53
N SER A 100 -18.61 28.63 -5.93
CA SER A 100 -19.53 29.73 -5.64
C SER A 100 -20.82 29.51 -6.42
N GLU A 101 -21.94 29.51 -5.70
CA GLU A 101 -23.32 29.47 -6.19
C GLU A 101 -23.71 30.81 -6.83
#